data_AF-A0A3D4BBZ3-F1
#
_entry.id   AF-A0A3D4BBZ3-F1
#
_cell.length_a   1.000
_cell.length_b   1.000
_cell.length_c   1.000
_cell.angle_alpha   90.00
_cell.angle_beta   90.00
_cell.angle_gamma   90.00
#
_symmetry.space_group_name_H-M   'P 1'
#
loop_
_entity.id
_entity.type
_entity.pdbx_description
1 polymer ?
#
loop_
_entity_poly.entity_id
_entity_poly.type
_entity_poly.pdbx_seq_one_letter_code
_entity_poly.pdbx_strand_id
1 'polypeptide(L)'
;MALGLTLLVGSQLASTAIPIFLQWAVDMAQTGYEASQAGNTIAVETALNEVIYYAVYIVLLAILSMLLQMGMRWALNSMARYVEYDMRVAYFDHLLRLPPSFYNHMPTGDLMARATNDIQAIRMFLAFGVRMIVT
;
A
#
# COMPACT_ATOMS: atom_id res chain seq x y z
N MET A 1 12.20 6.45 -3.54
CA MET A 1 10.83 6.40 -4.11
C MET A 1 10.63 5.22 -5.04
N ALA A 2 11.58 4.94 -5.94
CA ALA A 2 11.48 3.81 -6.87
C ALA A 2 11.18 2.46 -6.19
N LEU A 3 11.90 2.14 -5.10
CA LEU A 3 11.72 0.89 -4.33
C LEU A 3 10.32 0.77 -3.69
N GLY A 4 9.75 1.90 -3.28
CA GLY A 4 8.34 1.96 -2.88
C GLY A 4 7.49 1.60 -4.09
N LEU A 5 7.45 2.44 -5.12
CA LEU A 5 6.59 2.24 -6.29
C LEU A 5 6.65 0.83 -6.90
N THR A 6 7.83 0.21 -6.96
CA THR A 6 7.98 -1.18 -7.42
C THR A 6 7.27 -2.20 -6.51
N LEU A 7 7.38 -2.05 -5.19
CA LEU A 7 6.63 -2.88 -4.23
C LEU A 7 5.12 -2.64 -4.36
N LEU A 8 4.69 -1.45 -4.77
CA LEU A 8 3.27 -1.14 -5.00
C LEU A 8 2.70 -2.00 -6.12
N VAL A 9 3.34 -1.89 -7.28
CA VAL A 9 2.92 -2.58 -8.50
C VAL A 9 2.93 -4.09 -8.26
N GLY A 10 3.96 -4.62 -7.60
CA GLY A 10 4.01 -6.03 -7.21
C GLY A 10 2.85 -6.43 -6.30
N SER A 11 2.50 -5.61 -5.31
CA SER A 11 1.37 -5.91 -4.41
C SER A 11 0.01 -5.89 -5.11
N GLN A 12 -0.16 -5.01 -6.11
CA GLN A 12 -1.40 -4.85 -6.85
C GLN A 12 -1.64 -5.99 -7.85
N LEU A 13 -0.56 -6.51 -8.45
CA LEU A 13 -0.63 -7.73 -9.25
C LEU A 13 -1.00 -8.94 -8.39
N ALA A 14 -0.41 -9.04 -7.20
CA ALA A 14 -0.73 -10.13 -6.26
C ALA A 14 -2.18 -10.07 -5.76
N SER A 15 -2.71 -8.89 -5.44
CA SER A 15 -4.11 -8.75 -4.99
C SER A 15 -5.11 -9.02 -6.12
N THR A 16 -4.76 -8.70 -7.37
CA THR A 16 -5.60 -8.99 -8.55
C THR A 16 -5.57 -10.46 -8.93
N ALA A 17 -4.51 -11.20 -8.60
CA ALA A 17 -4.44 -12.63 -8.84
C ALA A 17 -5.45 -13.42 -7.98
N ILE A 18 -5.68 -12.98 -6.73
CA ILE A 18 -6.59 -13.66 -5.78
C ILE A 18 -7.99 -13.95 -6.36
N PRO A 19 -8.73 -13.00 -6.94
CA PRO A 19 -10.05 -13.27 -7.52
C PRO A 19 -10.01 -14.26 -8.69
N ILE A 20 -8.93 -14.29 -9.48
CA ILE A 20 -8.77 -15.26 -10.58
C ILE A 20 -8.62 -16.68 -10.00
N PHE A 21 -7.78 -16.84 -8.98
CA PHE A 21 -7.63 -18.12 -8.29
C PHE A 21 -8.91 -18.56 -7.57
N LEU A 22 -9.67 -17.62 -7.01
CA LEU A 22 -10.98 -17.91 -6.42
C LEU A 22 -11.96 -18.45 -7.46
N GLN A 23 -11.97 -17.90 -8.68
CA GLN A 23 -12.82 -18.41 -9.76
C GLN A 23 -12.49 -19.86 -10.08
N TRP A 24 -11.21 -20.18 -10.31
CA TRP A 24 -10.79 -21.55 -10.63
C TRP A 24 -11.09 -22.54 -9.49
N ALA A 25 -10.94 -22.11 -8.23
CA ALA A 25 -11.31 -22.93 -7.08
C ALA A 25 -12.81 -23.23 -7.04
N VAL A 26 -13.66 -22.25 -7.40
CA VAL A 26 -15.11 -22.42 -7.48
C VAL A 26 -15.50 -23.36 -8.62
N ASP A 27 -14.90 -23.21 -9.80
CA ASP A 27 -15.16 -24.07 -10.96
C ASP A 27 -14.83 -25.55 -10.67
N MET A 28 -13.71 -25.80 -9.97
CA MET A 28 -13.35 -27.16 -9.54
C MET A 28 -14.28 -27.70 -8.45
N ALA A 29 -14.71 -26.85 -7.51
CA ALA A 29 -15.68 -27.25 -6.48
C ALA A 29 -17.04 -27.62 -7.11
N GLN A 30 -17.48 -26.89 -8.14
CA GLN A 30 -18.70 -27.20 -8.88
C GLN A 30 -18.57 -28.54 -9.63
N THR A 31 -17.43 -28.78 -10.28
CA THR A 31 -17.14 -30.06 -10.96
C THR A 31 -17.19 -31.24 -9.98
N GLY A 32 -16.66 -31.06 -8.76
CA GLY A 32 -16.76 -32.06 -7.69
C GLY A 32 -18.18 -32.29 -7.19
N TYR A 33 -19.02 -31.25 -7.14
CA TYR A 33 -20.44 -31.38 -6.75
C TYR A 33 -21.24 -32.17 -7.80
N GLU A 34 -21.02 -31.90 -9.09
CA GLU A 34 -21.65 -32.63 -10.20
C GLU A 34 -21.23 -34.11 -10.22
N ALA A 35 -19.94 -34.39 -9.97
CA ALA A 35 -19.41 -35.74 -9.82
C ALA A 35 -20.01 -36.52 -8.63
N SER A 36 -20.31 -35.81 -7.53
CA SER A 36 -20.98 -36.38 -6.35
C SER A 36 -22.41 -36.82 -6.67
N GLN A 37 -23.17 -35.98 -7.42
CA GLN A 37 -24.51 -36.34 -7.87
C GLN A 37 -24.52 -37.54 -8.83
N ALA A 38 -23.49 -37.68 -9.66
CA ALA A 38 -23.31 -38.83 -10.56
C ALA A 38 -22.89 -40.13 -9.83
N GLY A 39 -22.67 -40.09 -8.51
CA GLY A 39 -22.21 -41.23 -7.72
C GLY A 39 -20.74 -41.63 -7.99
N ASN A 40 -19.96 -40.76 -8.64
CA ASN A 40 -18.56 -41.03 -8.97
C ASN A 40 -17.63 -40.53 -7.84
N THR A 41 -17.36 -41.39 -6.87
CA THR A 41 -16.56 -41.06 -5.68
C THR A 41 -15.10 -40.69 -6.01
N ILE A 42 -14.52 -41.24 -7.07
CA ILE A 42 -13.14 -40.97 -7.49
C ILE A 42 -13.00 -39.53 -8.03
N ALA A 43 -14.01 -39.07 -8.79
CA ALA A 43 -14.03 -37.71 -9.32
C ALA A 43 -14.29 -36.65 -8.22
N VAL A 44 -14.97 -37.03 -7.13
CA VAL A 44 -15.13 -36.16 -5.95
C VAL A 44 -13.81 -35.99 -5.19
N GLU A 45 -13.09 -37.09 -4.92
CA GLU A 45 -11.81 -37.03 -4.20
C GLU A 45 -10.75 -36.23 -4.95
N THR A 46 -10.69 -36.36 -6.27
CA THR A 46 -9.78 -35.58 -7.12
C THR A 46 -10.10 -34.08 -7.10
N ALA A 47 -11.37 -33.71 -7.24
CA ALA A 47 -11.81 -32.31 -7.15
C ALA A 47 -11.50 -31.69 -5.77
N LEU A 48 -11.73 -32.43 -4.68
CA LEU A 48 -11.40 -31.95 -3.33
C LEU A 48 -9.90 -31.69 -3.15
N ASN A 49 -9.05 -32.58 -3.68
CA ASN A 49 -7.61 -32.40 -3.61
C ASN A 49 -7.15 -31.16 -4.40
N GLU A 50 -7.71 -30.93 -5.60
CA GLU A 50 -7.42 -29.73 -6.40
C GLU A 50 -7.86 -28.44 -5.71
N VAL A 51 -9.05 -28.42 -5.10
CA VAL A 51 -9.54 -27.26 -4.33
C VAL A 51 -8.61 -26.92 -3.17
N ILE A 52 -8.08 -27.93 -2.46
CA ILE A 52 -7.10 -27.71 -1.39
C ILE A 52 -5.82 -27.07 -1.92
N TYR A 53 -5.30 -27.51 -3.07
CA TYR A 53 -4.13 -26.87 -3.69
C TYR A 53 -4.39 -25.39 -4.00
N TYR A 54 -5.53 -25.06 -4.62
CA TYR A 54 -5.88 -23.67 -4.91
C TYR A 54 -6.07 -22.83 -3.63
N ALA A 55 -6.68 -23.41 -2.58
CA ALA A 55 -6.81 -22.75 -1.28
C ALA A 55 -5.44 -22.39 -0.68
N VAL A 56 -4.46 -23.29 -0.74
CA VAL A 56 -3.09 -23.02 -0.29
C VAL A 56 -2.44 -21.90 -1.11
N TYR A 57 -2.58 -21.91 -2.44
CA TYR A 57 -2.05 -20.83 -3.30
C TYR A 57 -2.65 -19.46 -2.96
N ILE A 58 -3.96 -19.40 -2.71
CA ILE A 58 -4.65 -18.15 -2.32
C ILE A 58 -4.09 -17.63 -0.99
N VAL A 59 -3.88 -18.50 0.00
CA VAL A 59 -3.31 -18.11 1.30
C VAL A 59 -1.89 -17.59 1.13
N LEU A 60 -1.05 -18.24 0.33
CA LEU A 60 0.31 -17.79 0.05
C LEU A 60 0.34 -16.42 -0.66
N LEU A 61 -0.52 -16.22 -1.66
CA LEU A 61 -0.66 -14.94 -2.35
C LEU A 61 -1.16 -13.83 -1.41
N ALA A 62 -2.09 -14.15 -0.51
CA ALA A 62 -2.59 -13.21 0.49
C ALA A 62 -1.48 -12.75 1.45
N ILE A 63 -0.67 -13.70 1.94
CA ILE A 63 0.49 -13.40 2.81
C ILE A 63 1.52 -12.56 2.04
N LEU A 64 1.84 -12.92 0.80
CA LEU A 64 2.77 -12.16 -0.04
C LEU A 64 2.28 -10.72 -0.25
N SER A 65 1.00 -10.55 -0.62
CA SER A 65 0.38 -9.23 -0.78
C SER A 65 0.45 -8.43 0.52
N MET A 66 0.15 -9.04 1.66
CA MET A 66 0.26 -8.41 2.97
C MET A 66 1.68 -7.89 3.25
N LEU A 67 2.71 -8.70 3.01
CA LEU A 67 4.11 -8.33 3.24
C LEU A 67 4.55 -7.19 2.31
N LEU A 68 4.21 -7.27 1.02
CA LEU A 68 4.54 -6.23 0.04
C LEU A 68 3.87 -4.90 0.38
N GLN A 69 2.58 -4.94 0.74
CA GLN A 69 1.85 -3.75 1.17
C GLN A 69 2.42 -3.15 2.46
N MET A 70 2.89 -3.98 3.39
CA MET A 70 3.49 -3.51 4.64
C MET A 70 4.85 -2.84 4.38
N GLY A 71 5.71 -3.47 3.56
CA GLY A 71 6.99 -2.89 3.16
C GLY A 71 6.84 -1.56 2.42
N MET A 72 5.86 -1.49 1.51
CA MET A 72 5.43 -0.26 0.85
C MET A 72 5.10 0.85 1.86
N ARG A 73 4.18 0.57 2.79
CA ARG A 73 3.71 1.54 3.80
C ARG A 73 4.88 2.06 4.62
N TRP A 74 5.83 1.19 4.97
CA TRP A 74 7.03 1.57 5.70
C TRP A 74 7.93 2.49 4.87
N ALA A 75 8.17 2.17 3.60
CA ALA A 75 9.01 2.95 2.71
C ALA A 75 8.46 4.37 2.48
N LEU A 76 7.17 4.51 2.15
CA LEU A 76 6.54 5.82 1.91
C LEU A 76 6.57 6.71 3.15
N ASN A 77 6.20 6.15 4.32
CA ASN A 77 6.21 6.92 5.57
C ASN A 77 7.61 7.35 6.00
N SER A 78 8.61 6.48 5.82
CA SER A 78 10.00 6.84 6.11
C SER A 78 10.49 7.95 5.19
N MET A 79 10.24 7.86 3.88
CA MET A 79 10.58 8.93 2.95
C MET A 79 9.89 10.25 3.28
N ALA A 80 8.59 10.21 3.58
CA ALA A 80 7.83 11.41 3.93
C ALA A 80 8.39 12.10 5.20
N ARG A 81 8.84 11.32 6.20
CA ARG A 81 9.50 11.86 7.40
C ARG A 81 10.85 12.50 7.12
N TYR A 82 11.67 11.92 6.24
CA TYR A 82 12.93 12.54 5.85
C TYR A 82 12.69 13.87 5.14
N VAL A 83 11.75 13.92 4.20
CA VAL A 83 11.39 15.16 3.50
C VAL A 83 10.81 16.19 4.48
N GLU A 84 9.96 15.78 5.42
CA GLU A 84 9.47 16.66 6.50
C GLU A 84 10.62 17.28 7.30
N TYR A 85 11.60 16.47 7.70
CA TYR A 85 12.77 16.94 8.44
C TYR A 85 13.58 17.96 7.63
N ASP A 86 13.90 17.63 6.38
CA ASP A 86 14.69 18.50 5.50
C ASP A 86 13.97 19.84 5.26
N MET A 87 12.64 19.81 5.04
CA MET A 87 11.85 21.03 4.88
C MET A 87 11.87 21.90 6.12
N ARG A 88 11.74 21.33 7.34
CA ARG A 88 11.80 22.11 8.57
C ARG A 88 13.17 22.74 8.80
N VAL A 89 14.24 21.99 8.52
CA VAL A 89 15.61 22.50 8.66
C VAL A 89 15.86 23.64 7.68
N ALA A 90 15.52 23.46 6.41
CA ALA A 90 15.68 24.49 5.39
C ALA A 90 14.83 25.75 5.67
N TYR A 91 13.58 25.55 6.12
CA TYR A 91 12.70 26.66 6.50
C TYR A 91 13.27 27.46 7.67
N PHE A 92 13.75 26.78 8.71
CA PHE A 92 14.32 27.45 9.89
C PHE A 92 15.62 28.18 9.56
N ASP A 93 16.52 27.56 8.81
CA ASP A 93 17.77 28.19 8.37
C ASP A 93 17.50 29.42 7.49
N HIS A 94 16.47 29.38 6.64
CA HIS A 94 16.05 30.55 5.87
C HIS A 94 15.54 31.69 6.76
N LEU A 95 14.73 31.40 7.78
CA LEU A 95 14.23 32.41 8.72
C LEU A 95 15.40 33.12 9.43
N LEU A 96 16.41 32.38 9.90
CA LEU A 96 17.56 32.97 10.61
C LEU A 96 18.36 33.98 9.77
N ARG A 97 18.26 33.92 8.43
CA ARG A 97 18.99 34.82 7.52
C ARG A 97 18.17 36.06 7.12
N LEU A 98 16.89 36.13 7.49
CA LEU A 98 16.02 37.25 7.12
C LEU A 98 16.26 38.49 7.99
N PRO A 99 16.17 39.70 7.41
CA PRO A 99 16.35 40.93 8.17
C PRO A 99 15.22 41.17 9.17
N PRO A 100 15.45 41.89 10.27
CA PRO A 100 14.42 42.22 11.27
C PRO A 100 13.17 42.90 10.69
N SER A 101 13.31 43.68 9.61
CA SER A 101 12.20 44.35 8.93
C SER A 101 11.15 43.39 8.36
N PHE A 102 11.55 42.16 8.01
CA PHE A 102 10.63 41.12 7.55
C PHE A 102 9.63 40.73 8.66
N TYR A 103 10.14 40.56 9.88
CA TYR A 103 9.36 40.16 11.05
C TYR A 103 8.39 41.24 11.53
N ASN A 104 8.63 42.51 11.18
CA ASN A 104 7.69 43.59 11.48
C ASN A 104 6.42 43.52 10.61
N HIS A 105 6.47 42.86 9.45
CA HIS A 105 5.36 42.75 8.51
C HIS A 105 4.70 41.37 8.51
N MET A 106 5.32 40.37 9.16
CA MET A 106 4.86 38.99 9.11
C MET A 106 4.68 38.44 10.55
N PRO A 107 3.45 38.17 11.00
CA PRO A 107 3.19 37.68 12.34
C PRO A 107 3.91 36.35 12.62
N THR A 108 4.53 36.21 13.79
CA THR A 108 5.20 34.96 14.19
C THR A 108 4.24 33.75 14.17
N GLY A 109 2.96 33.95 14.47
CA GLY A 109 1.93 32.93 14.39
C GLY A 109 1.76 32.35 12.98
N ASP A 110 1.80 33.21 11.96
CA ASP A 110 1.69 32.78 10.56
C ASP A 110 2.92 32.00 10.12
N LEU A 111 4.11 32.44 10.56
CA LEU A 111 5.36 31.73 10.30
C LEU A 111 5.37 30.33 10.93
N MET A 112 4.85 30.20 12.15
CA MET A 112 4.70 28.91 12.83
C MET A 112 3.64 28.03 12.17
N ALA A 113 2.51 28.61 11.76
CA ALA A 113 1.47 27.89 11.04
C ALA A 113 1.98 27.30 9.72
N ARG A 114 2.81 28.03 8.97
CA ARG A 114 3.46 27.48 7.76
C ARG A 114 4.47 26.38 8.09
N ALA A 115 5.29 26.58 9.13
CA ALA A 115 6.28 25.60 9.56
C ALA A 115 5.65 24.27 10.01
N THR A 116 4.42 24.30 10.53
CA THR A 116 3.72 23.12 11.02
C THR A 116 2.69 22.65 10.00
N ASN A 117 1.64 23.42 9.73
CA ASN A 117 0.50 22.98 8.94
C ASN A 117 0.86 22.70 7.48
N ASP A 118 1.57 23.62 6.82
CA ASP A 118 1.88 23.45 5.39
C ASP A 118 2.88 22.29 5.19
N ILE A 119 3.92 22.22 6.01
CA ILE A 119 4.89 21.11 5.97
C ILE A 119 4.20 19.77 6.30
N GLN A 120 3.28 19.74 7.26
CA GLN A 120 2.46 18.56 7.56
C GLN A 120 1.57 18.17 6.37
N ALA A 121 0.96 19.13 5.68
CA ALA A 121 0.15 18.86 4.50
C ALA A 121 0.99 18.22 3.39
N ILE A 122 2.20 18.73 3.13
CA ILE A 122 3.13 18.14 2.17
C ILE A 122 3.52 16.71 2.58
N ARG A 123 3.82 16.48 3.86
CA ARG A 123 4.12 15.13 4.37
C ARG A 123 2.95 14.18 4.14
N MET A 124 1.73 14.59 4.46
CA MET A 124 0.54 13.76 4.26
C MET A 124 0.32 13.46 2.77
N PHE A 125 0.54 14.45 1.90
CA PHE A 125 0.49 14.25 0.46
C PHE A 125 1.51 13.20 -0.01
N LEU A 126 2.75 13.26 0.48
CA LEU A 126 3.79 12.28 0.13
C LEU A 126 3.52 10.88 0.69
N ALA A 127 2.98 10.79 1.92
CA ALA A 127 2.70 9.51 2.56
C ALA A 127 1.43 8.82 2.01
N PHE A 128 0.37 9.58 1.73
CA PHE A 128 -0.95 9.07 1.36
C PHE A 128 -1.35 9.39 -0.07
N GLY A 129 -1.09 10.61 -0.55
CA GLY A 129 -1.46 11.06 -1.89
C GLY A 129 -0.79 10.25 -3.00
N VAL A 130 0.51 9.94 -2.84
CA VAL A 130 1.24 9.06 -3.77
C VAL A 130 0.62 7.67 -3.84
N ARG A 131 0.13 7.14 -2.73
CA ARG A 131 -0.53 5.82 -2.70
C ARG A 131 -1.89 5.87 -3.39
N MET A 132 -2.69 6.89 -3.10
CA MET A 132 -4.05 7.05 -3.63
C MET A 132 -4.10 7.22 -5.16
N ILE A 133 -3.05 7.76 -5.77
CA ILE A 133 -2.99 7.89 -7.24
C ILE A 133 -2.84 6.52 -7.92
N VAL A 134 -2.21 5.55 -7.26
CA VAL A 134 -1.84 4.27 -7.90
C VAL A 134 -2.83 3.15 -7.58
N THR A 135 -3.60 3.27 -6.50
CA THR A 135 -4.63 2.28 -6.10
C THR A 135 -6.03 2.81 -6.37
#